data_AF-A0A2N0W6B2-F1
#
_entry.id   AF-A0A2N0W6B2-F1
#
_cell.length_a   1.000
_cell.length_b   1.000
_cell.length_c   1.000
_cell.angle_alpha   90.00
_cell.angle_beta   90.00
_cell.angle_gamma   90.00
#
_symmetry.space_group_name_H-M   'P 1'
#
loop_
_entity.id
_entity.type
_entity.pdbx_description
1 polymer ?
#
loop_
_entity_poly.entity_id
_entity_poly.type
_entity_poly.pdbx_seq_one_letter_code
_entity_poly.pdbx_strand_id
1 'polypeptide(L)'
;MSNDIYFENKCRKWFVIAVICILMGCWFWYMLWASGISKNTILQKSVPEWITYISFGAFIGCISFVRACYLRTFNKTLKYLFNAFSGGFCLGFVLILNCYDVYVYLFPDKVIGYESEYEVVFPGPSRGKYGHCEAGIWLKDQNTSRWIQLCTNKDYLYAHHKQGMTGVWVTARVNKIGTYIVKYEFIYR
;
A
#
# COMPACT_ATOMS: atom_id res chain seq x y z
N MET A 1 -4.71 35.53 37.38
CA MET A 1 -5.36 35.83 36.09
C MET A 1 -4.47 35.60 34.86
N SER A 2 -3.15 35.89 34.86
CA SER A 2 -2.28 35.55 33.70
C SER A 2 -1.89 34.06 33.62
N ASN A 3 -1.78 33.37 34.76
CA ASN A 3 -1.41 31.94 34.81
C ASN A 3 -2.50 31.01 34.26
N ASP A 4 -3.79 31.32 34.44
CA ASP A 4 -4.88 30.51 33.90
C ASP A 4 -4.93 30.56 32.36
N ILE A 5 -4.80 31.77 31.78
CA ILE A 5 -4.77 31.96 30.32
C ILE A 5 -3.52 31.28 29.70
N TYR A 6 -2.39 31.33 30.39
CA TYR A 6 -1.16 30.64 29.94
C TYR A 6 -1.31 29.11 29.99
N PHE A 7 -1.94 28.58 31.03
CA PHE A 7 -2.15 27.14 31.22
C PHE A 7 -3.18 26.58 30.24
N GLU A 8 -4.31 27.28 30.03
CA GLU A 8 -5.35 26.90 29.06
C GLU A 8 -4.79 26.84 27.63
N ASN A 9 -3.95 27.81 27.26
CA ASN A 9 -3.30 27.83 25.94
C ASN A 9 -2.24 26.72 25.78
N LYS A 10 -1.59 26.31 26.88
CA LYS A 10 -0.66 25.17 26.92
C LYS A 10 -1.41 23.84 26.80
N CYS A 11 -2.49 23.62 27.56
CA CYS A 11 -3.34 22.44 27.45
C CYS A 11 -3.95 22.28 26.06
N ARG A 12 -4.46 23.37 25.46
CA ARG A 12 -4.98 23.37 24.09
C ARG A 12 -3.92 22.97 23.06
N LYS A 13 -2.69 23.49 23.19
CA LYS A 13 -1.56 23.10 22.32
C LYS A 13 -1.22 21.62 22.47
N TRP A 14 -1.12 21.10 23.69
CA TRP A 14 -0.87 19.67 23.93
C TRP A 14 -1.98 18.79 23.39
N PHE A 15 -3.23 19.21 23.52
CA PHE A 15 -4.37 18.50 22.94
C PHE A 15 -4.29 18.45 21.40
N VAL A 16 -4.00 19.58 20.74
CA VAL A 16 -3.81 19.62 19.29
C VAL A 16 -2.65 18.72 18.85
N ILE A 17 -1.52 18.75 19.56
CA ILE A 17 -0.39 17.86 19.27
C ILE A 17 -0.79 16.40 19.45
N ALA A 18 -1.50 16.05 20.52
CA ALA A 18 -1.96 14.69 20.77
C ALA A 18 -2.88 14.20 19.64
N VAL A 19 -3.84 15.02 19.21
CA VAL A 19 -4.74 14.70 18.09
C VAL A 19 -3.95 14.46 16.80
N ILE A 20 -2.97 15.32 16.49
CA ILE A 20 -2.11 15.15 15.31
C ILE A 20 -1.30 13.85 15.39
N CYS A 21 -0.72 13.56 16.55
CA CYS A 21 0.02 12.31 16.76
C CYS A 21 -0.86 11.07 16.62
N ILE A 22 -2.09 11.10 17.11
CA ILE A 22 -3.06 10.01 16.94
C ILE A 22 -3.39 9.81 15.46
N LEU A 23 -3.74 10.88 14.74
CA LEU A 23 -4.05 10.81 13.32
C LEU A 23 -2.86 10.25 12.51
N MET A 24 -1.65 10.70 12.83
CA MET A 24 -0.43 10.21 12.20
C MET A 24 -0.17 8.74 12.54
N GLY A 25 -0.42 8.31 13.78
CA GLY A 25 -0.32 6.90 14.19
C GLY A 25 -1.32 6.01 13.46
N CYS A 26 -2.59 6.42 13.37
CA CYS A 26 -3.62 5.73 12.59
C CYS A 26 -3.24 5.65 11.11
N TRP A 27 -2.66 6.71 10.56
CA TRP A 27 -2.17 6.74 9.18
C TRP A 27 -1.05 5.72 8.94
N PHE A 28 -0.03 5.69 9.80
CA PHE A 28 1.06 4.72 9.69
C PHE A 28 0.58 3.28 9.83
N TRP A 29 -0.36 3.04 10.75
CA TRP A 29 -1.00 1.73 10.90
C TRP A 29 -1.73 1.31 9.62
N TYR A 30 -2.55 2.21 9.05
CA TYR A 30 -3.23 1.97 7.78
C TYR A 30 -2.25 1.64 6.66
N MET A 31 -1.16 2.39 6.52
CA MET A 31 -0.16 2.18 5.48
C MET A 31 0.54 0.82 5.60
N LEU A 32 0.86 0.38 6.82
CA LEU A 32 1.43 -0.95 7.06
C LEU A 32 0.45 -2.07 6.69
N TRP A 33 -0.81 -1.91 7.08
CA TRP A 33 -1.88 -2.85 6.75
C TRP A 33 -2.13 -2.92 5.23
N ALA A 34 -2.25 -1.77 4.55
CA ALA A 34 -2.44 -1.67 3.11
C ALA A 34 -1.25 -2.25 2.32
N SER A 35 -0.03 -2.02 2.78
CA SER A 35 1.17 -2.62 2.18
C SER A 35 1.21 -4.14 2.35
N GLY A 36 0.61 -4.67 3.43
CA GLY A 36 0.42 -6.10 3.62
C GLY A 36 -0.53 -6.71 2.60
N ILE A 37 -1.63 -6.00 2.30
CA ILE A 37 -2.61 -6.39 1.28
C ILE A 37 -2.00 -6.36 -0.13
N SER A 38 -1.27 -5.29 -0.46
CA SER A 38 -0.63 -5.10 -1.77
C SER A 38 0.27 -6.28 -2.16
N LYS A 39 0.98 -6.89 -1.20
CA LYS A 39 1.85 -8.07 -1.44
C LYS A 39 1.13 -9.30 -1.97
N ASN A 40 -0.19 -9.40 -1.78
CA ASN A 40 -1.02 -10.50 -2.23
C ASN A 40 -2.02 -10.05 -3.31
N THR A 41 -1.93 -8.80 -3.77
CA THR A 41 -2.88 -8.22 -4.73
C THR A 41 -2.23 -8.06 -6.09
N ILE A 42 -3.03 -8.29 -7.14
CA ILE A 42 -2.62 -8.20 -8.53
C ILE A 42 -3.65 -7.33 -9.24
N LEU A 43 -3.21 -6.16 -9.68
CA LEU A 43 -4.07 -5.24 -10.41
C LEU A 43 -4.06 -5.55 -11.91
N GLN A 44 -5.19 -5.31 -12.59
CA GLN A 44 -5.24 -5.38 -14.03
C GLN A 44 -4.30 -4.34 -14.65
N LYS A 45 -3.71 -4.67 -15.80
CA LYS A 45 -2.81 -3.76 -16.54
C LYS A 45 -3.50 -2.46 -17.00
N SER A 46 -4.83 -2.49 -17.11
CA SER A 46 -5.67 -1.35 -17.46
C SER A 46 -5.75 -0.29 -16.35
N VAL A 47 -5.41 -0.63 -15.11
CA VAL A 47 -5.50 0.28 -13.96
C VAL A 47 -4.31 1.26 -13.97
N PRO A 48 -4.55 2.57 -14.11
CA PRO A 48 -3.49 3.56 -14.20
C PRO A 48 -3.03 4.00 -12.80
N GLU A 49 -2.39 3.10 -12.05
CA GLU A 49 -1.97 3.31 -10.66
C GLU A 49 -1.09 4.57 -10.50
N TRP A 50 0.06 4.57 -11.19
CA TRP A 50 1.04 5.65 -11.10
C TRP A 50 0.48 7.00 -11.52
N ILE A 51 -0.33 7.02 -12.57
CA ILE A 51 -0.96 8.25 -13.05
C ILE A 51 -1.89 8.79 -11.97
N THR A 52 -2.73 7.94 -11.37
CA THR A 52 -3.65 8.35 -10.30
C THR A 52 -2.90 8.89 -9.09
N TYR A 53 -1.83 8.21 -8.67
CA TYR A 53 -1.01 8.63 -7.53
C TYR A 53 -0.32 9.98 -7.79
N ILE A 54 0.28 10.15 -8.96
CA ILE A 54 0.94 11.39 -9.37
C ILE A 54 -0.08 12.53 -9.51
N SER A 55 -1.22 12.28 -10.15
CA SER A 55 -2.28 13.28 -10.34
C SER A 55 -2.86 13.75 -9.01
N PHE A 56 -3.12 12.84 -8.08
CA PHE A 56 -3.63 13.20 -6.76
C PHE A 56 -2.58 13.95 -5.94
N GLY A 57 -1.32 13.51 -5.97
CA GLY A 57 -0.20 14.27 -5.39
C GLY A 57 -0.13 15.69 -5.96
N ALA A 58 -0.17 15.84 -7.28
CA ALA A 58 -0.13 17.15 -7.95
C ALA A 58 -1.30 18.04 -7.54
N PHE A 59 -2.51 17.48 -7.41
CA PHE A 59 -3.68 18.21 -6.94
C PHE A 59 -3.49 18.79 -5.53
N ILE A 60 -3.04 17.99 -4.57
CA ILE A 60 -2.76 18.44 -3.20
C ILE A 60 -1.58 19.44 -3.15
N GLY A 61 -0.56 19.21 -3.98
CA GLY A 61 0.57 20.13 -4.17
C GLY A 61 0.10 21.51 -4.65
N CYS A 62 -0.77 21.56 -5.65
CA CYS A 62 -1.36 22.80 -6.16
C CYS A 62 -2.17 23.54 -5.10
N ILE A 63 -3.01 22.84 -4.32
CA ILE A 63 -3.75 23.44 -3.21
C ILE A 63 -2.79 24.08 -2.20
N SER A 64 -1.72 23.38 -1.85
CA SER A 64 -0.70 23.86 -0.91
C SER A 64 0.05 25.09 -1.44
N PHE A 65 0.38 25.08 -2.73
CA PHE A 65 1.00 26.21 -3.43
C PHE A 65 0.09 27.45 -3.45
N VAL A 66 -1.18 27.27 -3.80
CA VAL A 66 -2.19 28.35 -3.84
C VAL A 66 -2.38 28.93 -2.44
N ARG A 67 -2.51 28.08 -1.42
CA ARG A 67 -2.60 28.51 -0.01
C ARG A 67 -1.37 29.31 0.42
N ALA A 68 -0.17 28.85 0.08
CA ALA A 68 1.07 29.56 0.36
C ALA A 68 1.15 30.92 -0.38
N CYS A 69 0.55 31.01 -1.57
CA CYS A 69 0.44 32.25 -2.31
C CYS A 69 -0.49 33.29 -1.66
N TYR A 70 -1.61 32.85 -1.07
CA TYR A 70 -2.60 33.73 -0.43
C TYR A 70 -2.20 34.18 0.98
N LEU A 71 -1.59 33.31 1.79
CA LEU A 71 -1.26 33.63 3.18
C LEU A 71 -0.08 34.60 3.35
N ARG A 72 0.77 34.77 2.33
CA ARG A 72 1.99 35.58 2.43
C ARG A 72 2.00 36.65 1.34
N THR A 73 1.48 37.83 1.69
CA THR A 73 1.13 38.88 0.73
C THR A 73 2.32 39.61 0.09
N PHE A 74 3.54 39.61 0.66
CA PHE A 74 4.57 40.57 0.15
C PHE A 74 6.06 40.15 0.14
N ASN A 75 6.45 38.91 0.47
CA ASN A 75 7.87 38.53 0.39
C ASN A 75 8.05 37.05 0.03
N LYS A 76 7.91 36.73 -1.27
CA LYS A 76 7.96 35.36 -1.80
C LYS A 76 9.35 35.04 -2.33
N THR A 77 10.12 34.25 -1.59
CA THR A 77 11.22 33.50 -2.20
C THR A 77 10.62 32.35 -3.00
N LEU A 78 10.95 32.22 -4.29
CA LEU A 78 10.52 31.10 -5.16
C LEU A 78 10.68 29.74 -4.46
N LYS A 79 11.77 29.60 -3.70
CA LYS A 79 12.08 28.44 -2.84
C LYS A 79 10.96 28.06 -1.87
N TYR A 80 10.30 29.02 -1.24
CA TYR A 80 9.22 28.74 -0.28
C TYR A 80 7.98 28.16 -0.96
N LEU A 81 7.60 28.73 -2.11
CA LEU A 81 6.47 28.23 -2.89
C LEU A 81 6.72 26.83 -3.43
N PHE A 82 7.94 26.58 -3.94
CA PHE A 82 8.35 25.26 -4.39
C PHE A 82 8.34 24.25 -3.23
N ASN A 83 8.80 24.63 -2.04
CA ASN A 83 8.74 23.78 -0.85
C ASN A 83 7.29 23.49 -0.42
N ALA A 84 6.38 24.47 -0.51
CA ALA A 84 4.97 24.26 -0.20
C ALA A 84 4.29 23.31 -1.19
N PHE A 85 4.56 23.47 -2.49
CA PHE A 85 4.10 22.53 -3.52
C PHE A 85 4.65 21.13 -3.28
N SER A 86 5.96 21.00 -3.13
CA SER A 86 6.63 19.70 -2.94
C SER A 86 6.16 19.00 -1.67
N GLY A 87 5.96 19.73 -0.57
CA GLY A 87 5.41 19.20 0.67
C GLY A 87 3.98 18.68 0.50
N GLY A 88 3.11 19.46 -0.16
CA GLY A 88 1.75 19.03 -0.48
C GLY A 88 1.71 17.85 -1.44
N PHE A 89 2.60 17.84 -2.44
CA PHE A 89 2.72 16.73 -3.40
C PHE A 89 3.11 15.43 -2.71
N CYS A 90 4.18 15.45 -1.91
CA CYS A 90 4.63 14.28 -1.17
C CYS A 90 3.55 13.76 -0.21
N LEU A 91 2.85 14.68 0.48
CA LEU A 91 1.75 14.32 1.35
C LEU A 91 0.62 13.63 0.57
N GLY A 92 0.12 14.25 -0.50
CA GLY A 92 -0.94 13.70 -1.33
C GLY A 92 -0.56 12.36 -1.96
N PHE A 93 0.67 12.23 -2.45
CA PHE A 93 1.18 11.00 -3.03
C PHE A 93 1.19 9.85 -2.03
N VAL A 94 1.76 10.05 -0.83
CA VAL A 94 1.80 9.03 0.23
C VAL A 94 0.37 8.68 0.67
N LEU A 95 -0.56 9.65 0.71
CA LEU A 95 -1.94 9.45 1.13
C LEU A 95 -2.76 8.53 0.22
N ILE A 96 -2.40 8.38 -1.05
CA ILE A 96 -3.19 7.57 -2.00
C ILE A 96 -2.54 6.22 -2.33
N LEU A 97 -1.30 5.98 -1.85
CA LEU A 97 -0.61 4.72 -2.09
C LEU A 97 -1.44 3.51 -1.65
N ASN A 98 -1.39 2.44 -2.45
CA ASN A 98 -2.11 1.18 -2.25
C ASN A 98 -3.64 1.31 -2.24
N CYS A 99 -4.23 2.44 -2.66
CA CYS A 99 -5.69 2.60 -2.62
C CYS A 99 -6.42 1.57 -3.49
N TYR A 100 -5.84 1.21 -4.64
CA TYR A 100 -6.40 0.19 -5.53
C TYR A 100 -6.31 -1.21 -4.94
N ASP A 101 -5.20 -1.54 -4.29
CA ASP A 101 -5.03 -2.85 -3.64
C ASP A 101 -6.05 -3.03 -2.49
N VAL A 102 -6.22 -1.98 -1.67
CA VAL A 102 -7.22 -1.95 -0.60
C VAL A 102 -8.63 -2.05 -1.18
N TYR A 103 -8.91 -1.38 -2.30
CA TYR A 103 -10.21 -1.48 -2.97
C TYR A 103 -10.52 -2.92 -3.41
N VAL A 104 -9.57 -3.60 -4.05
CA VAL A 104 -9.73 -5.00 -4.49
C VAL A 104 -9.98 -5.92 -3.29
N TYR A 105 -9.30 -5.66 -2.17
CA TYR A 105 -9.47 -6.46 -0.95
C TYR A 105 -10.84 -6.27 -0.28
N LEU A 106 -11.32 -5.02 -0.18
CA LEU A 106 -12.57 -4.68 0.52
C LEU A 106 -13.82 -4.98 -0.31
N PHE A 107 -13.74 -4.85 -1.64
CA PHE A 107 -14.89 -5.01 -2.53
C PHE A 107 -14.68 -6.15 -3.53
N PRO A 108 -14.69 -7.42 -3.10
CA PRO A 108 -14.62 -8.54 -4.02
C PRO A 108 -15.98 -8.78 -4.69
N ASP A 109 -15.99 -8.99 -6.01
CA ASP A 109 -17.22 -9.37 -6.73
C ASP A 109 -17.52 -10.86 -6.51
N LYS A 110 -16.49 -11.70 -6.49
CA LYS A 110 -16.60 -13.16 -6.29
C LYS A 110 -15.31 -13.75 -5.73
N VAL A 111 -15.45 -14.95 -5.16
CA VAL A 111 -14.31 -15.79 -4.75
C VAL A 111 -14.21 -16.95 -5.74
N ILE A 112 -13.03 -17.16 -6.30
CA ILE A 112 -12.75 -18.24 -7.25
C ILE A 112 -11.63 -19.13 -6.73
N GLY A 113 -11.70 -20.40 -7.10
CA GLY A 113 -10.63 -21.38 -6.94
C GLY A 113 -10.15 -21.82 -8.32
N TYR A 114 -8.84 -21.85 -8.54
CA TYR A 114 -8.27 -22.30 -9.81
C TYR A 114 -6.91 -22.97 -9.63
N GLU A 115 -6.60 -23.89 -10.54
CA GLU A 115 -5.25 -24.43 -10.66
C GLU A 115 -4.34 -23.40 -11.36
N SER A 116 -3.22 -23.10 -10.73
CA SER A 116 -2.18 -22.19 -11.22
C SER A 116 -0.91 -22.96 -11.52
N GLU A 117 -0.27 -22.58 -12.62
CA GLU A 117 1.17 -22.82 -12.81
C GLU A 117 1.94 -22.15 -11.65
N TYR A 118 2.98 -22.80 -11.15
CA TYR A 118 3.82 -22.24 -10.10
C TYR A 118 5.31 -22.50 -10.33
N GLU A 119 6.14 -21.58 -9.86
CA GLU A 119 7.59 -21.75 -9.83
C GLU A 119 8.12 -21.36 -8.45
N VAL A 120 8.99 -22.19 -7.88
CA VAL A 120 9.63 -21.92 -6.57
C VAL A 120 11.02 -21.34 -6.81
N VAL A 121 11.33 -20.21 -6.17
CA VAL A 121 12.60 -19.50 -6.32
C VAL A 121 13.27 -19.21 -4.99
N PHE A 122 14.60 -19.27 -4.97
CA PHE A 122 15.44 -18.95 -3.81
C PHE A 122 16.55 -17.97 -4.22
N PRO A 123 16.75 -16.83 -3.53
CA PRO A 123 15.93 -16.33 -2.43
C PRO A 123 14.56 -15.82 -2.90
N GLY A 124 13.64 -15.60 -1.95
CA GLY A 124 12.32 -15.01 -2.23
C GLY A 124 12.37 -13.50 -2.52
N PRO A 125 11.20 -12.88 -2.77
CA PRO A 125 11.13 -11.45 -3.07
C PRO A 125 11.64 -10.60 -1.91
N SER A 126 12.36 -9.51 -2.23
CA SER A 126 12.79 -8.56 -1.21
C SER A 126 11.58 -7.95 -0.50
N ARG A 127 11.55 -7.97 0.84
CA ARG A 127 10.51 -7.35 1.66
C ARG A 127 10.98 -6.03 2.28
N GLY A 128 11.90 -5.35 1.62
CA GLY A 128 12.50 -4.10 2.06
C GLY A 128 13.87 -4.32 2.73
N LYS A 129 14.43 -3.25 3.30
CA LYS A 129 15.82 -3.25 3.80
C LYS A 129 16.12 -4.32 4.87
N TYR A 130 15.12 -4.64 5.70
CA TYR A 130 15.25 -5.59 6.81
C TYR A 130 14.40 -6.86 6.63
N GLY A 131 13.62 -6.94 5.55
CA GLY A 131 12.70 -8.05 5.31
C GLY A 131 13.32 -9.06 4.36
N HIS A 132 13.87 -10.15 4.92
CA HIS A 132 14.34 -11.27 4.12
C HIS A 132 13.20 -12.26 3.90
N CYS A 133 12.94 -12.57 2.63
CA CYS A 133 12.08 -13.68 2.27
C CYS A 133 12.96 -14.86 1.87
N GLU A 134 12.84 -15.97 2.59
CA GLU A 134 13.71 -17.13 2.36
C GLU A 134 13.44 -17.78 1.01
N ALA A 135 12.17 -17.83 0.61
CA ALA A 135 11.73 -18.48 -0.62
C ALA A 135 10.54 -17.73 -1.24
N GLY A 136 10.49 -17.68 -2.57
CA GLY A 136 9.39 -17.10 -3.32
C GLY A 136 8.62 -18.16 -4.07
N ILE A 137 7.31 -17.98 -4.22
CA ILE A 137 6.48 -18.78 -5.11
C ILE A 137 5.86 -17.83 -6.13
N TRP A 138 6.20 -18.03 -7.39
CA TRP A 138 5.51 -17.40 -8.50
C TRP A 138 4.21 -18.13 -8.78
N LEU A 139 3.11 -17.39 -8.86
CA LEU A 139 1.80 -17.88 -9.25
C LEU A 139 1.30 -17.04 -10.42
N LYS A 140 0.64 -17.69 -11.37
CA LYS A 140 0.03 -17.03 -12.53
C LYS A 140 -1.46 -16.86 -12.27
N ASP A 141 -1.89 -15.62 -12.14
CA ASP A 141 -3.31 -15.32 -11.94
C ASP A 141 -4.08 -15.45 -13.26
N GLN A 142 -5.18 -16.21 -13.23
CA GLN A 142 -6.03 -16.41 -14.40
C GLN A 142 -6.83 -15.15 -14.76
N ASN A 143 -7.23 -14.35 -13.76
CA ASN A 143 -8.08 -13.18 -14.00
C ASN A 143 -7.32 -12.02 -14.64
N THR A 144 -6.10 -11.76 -14.17
CA THR A 144 -5.24 -10.69 -14.72
C THR A 144 -4.25 -11.18 -15.77
N SER A 145 -4.04 -12.49 -15.92
CA SER A 145 -2.96 -13.12 -16.73
C SER A 145 -1.56 -12.64 -16.34
N ARG A 146 -1.38 -12.19 -15.09
CA ARG A 146 -0.09 -11.70 -14.57
C ARG A 146 0.47 -12.67 -13.55
N TRP A 147 1.80 -12.66 -13.47
CA TRP A 147 2.54 -13.36 -12.45
C TRP A 147 2.65 -12.51 -11.17
N ILE A 148 2.50 -13.16 -10.02
CA ILE A 148 2.80 -12.59 -8.70
C ILE A 148 3.78 -13.48 -7.96
N GLN A 149 4.72 -12.87 -7.24
CA GLN A 149 5.64 -13.57 -6.39
C GLN A 149 5.18 -13.44 -4.93
N LEU A 150 4.70 -14.54 -4.35
CA LEU A 150 4.39 -14.63 -2.93
C LEU A 150 5.64 -15.03 -2.15
N CYS A 151 5.72 -14.56 -0.91
CA CYS A 151 6.80 -14.96 -0.01
C CYS A 151 6.37 -16.18 0.80
N THR A 152 7.24 -17.18 0.88
CA THR A 152 7.09 -18.38 1.69
C THR A 152 8.36 -18.65 2.49
N ASN A 153 8.28 -19.59 3.41
CA ASN A 153 9.42 -20.13 4.16
C ASN A 153 9.79 -21.52 3.59
N LYS A 154 11.08 -21.88 3.70
CA LYS A 154 11.59 -23.22 3.44
C LYS A 154 10.83 -24.31 4.20
N ASP A 155 10.54 -24.09 5.48
CA ASP A 155 9.85 -25.08 6.32
C ASP A 155 8.45 -25.39 5.80
N TYR A 156 7.73 -24.36 5.33
CA TYR A 156 6.41 -24.53 4.72
C TYR A 156 6.50 -25.35 3.43
N LEU A 157 7.49 -25.06 2.59
CA LEU A 157 7.75 -25.81 1.37
C LEU A 157 8.10 -27.27 1.69
N TYR A 158 8.99 -27.54 2.63
CA TYR A 158 9.35 -28.93 2.99
C TYR A 158 8.17 -29.73 3.54
N ALA A 159 7.25 -29.08 4.28
CA ALA A 159 6.09 -29.74 4.85
C ALA A 159 4.95 -29.97 3.83
N HIS A 160 4.72 -29.01 2.93
CA HIS A 160 3.53 -28.99 2.05
C HIS A 160 3.83 -29.31 0.60
N HIS A 161 5.06 -29.15 0.12
CA HIS A 161 5.50 -29.52 -1.22
C HIS A 161 6.19 -30.89 -1.18
N LYS A 162 5.51 -31.90 -1.73
CA LYS A 162 6.04 -33.27 -1.83
C LYS A 162 6.36 -33.61 -3.28
N GLN A 163 7.33 -34.51 -3.46
CA GLN A 163 7.69 -35.00 -4.79
C GLN A 163 6.45 -35.60 -5.48
N GLY A 164 6.19 -35.16 -6.72
CA GLY A 164 4.98 -35.52 -7.47
C GLY A 164 3.86 -34.48 -7.44
N MET A 165 3.93 -33.44 -6.59
CA MET A 165 3.00 -32.31 -6.64
C MET A 165 3.42 -31.32 -7.74
N THR A 166 2.64 -31.26 -8.81
CA THR A 166 2.96 -30.46 -10.02
C THR A 166 1.97 -29.31 -10.24
N GLY A 167 0.94 -29.16 -9.40
CA GLY A 167 -0.01 -28.06 -9.45
C GLY A 167 -0.13 -27.30 -8.12
N VAL A 168 -0.65 -26.08 -8.17
CA VAL A 168 -1.08 -25.32 -6.99
C VAL A 168 -2.52 -24.89 -7.17
N TRP A 169 -3.37 -25.22 -6.19
CA TRP A 169 -4.73 -24.72 -6.09
C TRP A 169 -4.72 -23.36 -5.40
N VAL A 170 -5.13 -22.31 -6.11
CA VAL A 170 -5.18 -20.93 -5.61
C VAL A 170 -6.63 -20.55 -5.32
N THR A 171 -6.87 -20.02 -4.12
CA THR A 171 -8.14 -19.37 -3.77
C THR A 171 -7.95 -17.86 -3.78
N ALA A 172 -8.72 -17.17 -4.62
CA ALA A 172 -8.58 -15.73 -4.80
C ALA A 172 -9.94 -15.00 -4.78
N ARG A 173 -9.92 -13.78 -4.26
CA ARG A 173 -11.01 -12.81 -4.34
C ARG A 173 -10.78 -11.93 -5.55
N VAL A 174 -11.76 -11.83 -6.45
CA VAL A 174 -11.59 -11.09 -7.71
C VAL A 174 -12.64 -10.00 -7.86
N ASN A 175 -12.24 -8.91 -8.50
CA ASN A 175 -13.10 -7.87 -9.04
C ASN A 175 -12.56 -7.50 -10.45
N LYS A 176 -13.32 -6.69 -11.20
CA LYS A 176 -12.92 -6.02 -12.44
C LYS A 176 -11.57 -5.28 -12.34
N ILE A 177 -11.19 -4.79 -11.16
CA ILE A 177 -9.93 -4.04 -10.98
C ILE A 177 -8.72 -4.97 -10.78
N GLY A 178 -8.92 -6.14 -10.16
CA GLY A 178 -7.81 -7.02 -9.83
C GLY A 178 -8.20 -8.23 -9.00
N THR A 179 -7.17 -8.91 -8.49
CA THR A 179 -7.25 -10.18 -7.78
C THR A 179 -6.48 -10.09 -6.47
N TYR A 180 -7.07 -10.50 -5.36
CA TYR A 180 -6.41 -10.71 -4.08
C TYR A 180 -6.29 -12.20 -3.78
N ILE A 181 -5.06 -12.70 -3.64
CA ILE A 181 -4.81 -14.10 -3.29
C ILE A 181 -5.05 -14.30 -1.79
N VAL A 182 -6.00 -15.17 -1.45
CA VAL A 182 -6.34 -15.51 -0.07
C VAL A 182 -5.42 -16.60 0.45
N LYS A 183 -5.26 -17.67 -0.32
CA LYS A 183 -4.42 -18.82 0.01
C LYS A 183 -4.07 -19.63 -1.23
N TYR A 184 -3.05 -20.47 -1.08
CA TYR A 184 -2.64 -21.44 -2.08
C TYR A 184 -2.25 -22.77 -1.41
N GLU A 185 -2.54 -23.88 -2.08
CA GLU A 185 -2.29 -25.24 -1.59
C GLU A 185 -1.67 -26.07 -2.72
N PHE A 186 -0.61 -26.83 -2.44
CA PHE A 186 0.01 -27.71 -3.43
C PHE A 186 -0.87 -28.95 -3.67
N ILE A 187 -1.03 -29.35 -4.94
CA ILE A 187 -1.86 -30.47 -5.35
C ILE A 187 -1.09 -31.45 -6.24
N TYR A 188 -1.53 -32.71 -6.21
CA TYR A 188 -1.12 -33.72 -7.17
C TYR A 188 -1.94 -33.58 -8.45
N ARG A 189 -1.28 -33.72 -9.60
CA ARG A 189 -1.90 -33.71 -10.92
C ARG A 189 -1.63 -35.03 -11.62
#